data_AF-A0A1Q3GTI5-F1
#
_entry.id   AF-A0A1Q3GTI5-F1
#
_cell.length_a   1.000
_cell.length_b   1.000
_cell.length_c   1.000
_cell.angle_alpha   90.00
_cell.angle_beta   90.00
_cell.angle_gamma   90.00
#
_symmetry.space_group_name_H-M   'P 1'
#
loop_
_entity.id
_entity.type
_entity.pdbx_description
1 polymer ?
#
loop_
_entity_poly.entity_id
_entity_poly.type
_entity_poly.pdbx_seq_one_letter_code
_entity_poly.pdbx_strand_id
1 'polypeptide(L)'
;MTKESKSKRYDVALSEQYTGEFMQTHIEKAARYLGLYISHIGSYSRKKYPNSIHWHFKEKPQEKGCLDATFWEEGNEFWIVARNYEPDWVKQKALDMQEYLQGIL
;
A
#
# COMPACT_ATOMS: atom_id res chain seq x y z
N MET A 1 -25.63 -10.80 13.02
CA MET A 1 -24.72 -9.63 13.10
C MET A 1 -23.54 -9.90 12.19
N THR A 2 -23.48 -9.22 11.05
CA THR A 2 -22.34 -9.28 10.13
C THR A 2 -21.14 -8.68 10.86
N LYS A 3 -20.06 -9.45 11.06
CA LYS A 3 -18.82 -8.91 11.65
C LYS A 3 -18.32 -7.79 10.72
N GLU A 4 -18.17 -6.59 11.25
CA GLU A 4 -17.55 -5.49 10.51
C GLU A 4 -16.11 -5.88 10.13
N SER A 5 -15.72 -5.52 8.89
CA SER A 5 -14.34 -5.72 8.44
C SER A 5 -13.38 -4.96 9.34
N LYS A 6 -12.22 -5.54 9.70
CA LYS A 6 -11.22 -4.89 10.56
C LYS A 6 -10.39 -3.82 9.85
N SER A 7 -10.53 -3.74 8.53
CA SER A 7 -9.74 -2.90 7.65
C SER A 7 -10.50 -2.57 6.38
N LYS A 8 -10.11 -1.47 5.74
CA LYS A 8 -10.53 -1.10 4.40
C LYS A 8 -9.39 -1.35 3.42
N ARG A 9 -9.69 -2.05 2.33
CA ARG A 9 -8.80 -2.28 1.19
C ARG A 9 -9.16 -1.28 0.09
N TYR A 10 -8.14 -0.71 -0.53
CA TYR A 10 -8.23 0.21 -1.65
C TYR A 10 -7.41 -0.38 -2.80
N ASP A 11 -8.09 -0.90 -3.81
CA ASP A 11 -7.44 -1.46 -4.98
C ASP A 11 -6.94 -0.36 -5.91
N VAL A 12 -5.71 -0.50 -6.38
CA VAL A 12 -5.11 0.35 -7.39
C VAL A 12 -5.22 -0.40 -8.71
N ALA A 13 -5.99 0.15 -9.65
CA ALA A 13 -6.10 -0.43 -10.98
C ALA A 13 -4.74 -0.33 -11.68
N LEU A 14 -4.31 -1.43 -12.30
CA LEU A 14 -3.10 -1.50 -13.10
C LEU A 14 -3.49 -1.58 -14.57
N SER A 15 -2.95 -0.70 -15.40
CA SER A 15 -3.24 -0.65 -16.83
C SER A 15 -2.58 -1.79 -17.62
N GLU A 16 -1.48 -2.33 -17.11
CA GLU A 16 -0.73 -3.44 -17.67
C GLU A 16 -0.06 -4.26 -16.56
N GLN A 17 0.80 -5.21 -16.94
CA GLN A 17 1.60 -5.97 -15.98
C GLN A 17 2.90 -5.23 -15.66
N TYR A 18 3.15 -5.00 -14.38
CA TYR A 18 4.36 -4.34 -13.90
C TYR A 18 5.30 -5.30 -13.18
N THR A 19 6.57 -4.94 -13.09
CA THR A 19 7.56 -5.65 -12.28
C THR A 19 7.66 -5.07 -10.88
N GLY A 20 8.16 -5.85 -9.92
CA GLY A 20 8.41 -5.39 -8.57
C GLY A 20 9.35 -4.18 -8.50
N GLU A 21 10.38 -4.12 -9.36
CA GLU A 21 11.32 -2.99 -9.43
C GLU A 21 10.64 -1.71 -9.95
N PHE A 22 9.80 -1.84 -10.98
CA PHE A 22 9.00 -0.72 -11.47
C PHE A 22 8.08 -0.21 -10.36
N MET A 23 7.40 -1.11 -9.66
CA MET A 23 6.47 -0.74 -8.59
C MET A 23 7.20 -0.11 -7.40
N GLN A 24 8.38 -0.62 -7.03
CA GLN A 24 9.24 -0.03 -6.00
C GLN A 24 9.57 1.44 -6.33
N THR A 25 9.92 1.73 -7.58
CA THR A 25 10.23 3.10 -7.99
C THR A 25 9.03 4.03 -7.88
N HIS A 26 7.83 3.57 -8.24
CA HIS A 26 6.61 4.39 -8.22
C HIS A 26 6.07 4.58 -6.81
N ILE A 27 6.16 3.57 -5.95
CA ILE A 27 5.73 3.68 -4.56
C ILE A 27 6.64 4.59 -3.74
N GLU A 28 7.95 4.61 -4.03
CA GLU A 28 8.88 5.58 -3.42
C GLU A 28 8.56 7.02 -3.83
N LYS A 29 8.19 7.24 -5.10
CA LYS A 29 7.74 8.56 -5.58
C LYS A 29 6.43 8.98 -4.89
N ALA A 30 5.46 8.06 -4.79
CA ALA A 30 4.20 8.31 -4.10
C ALA A 30 4.43 8.64 -2.61
N ALA A 31 5.27 7.87 -1.93
CA ALA A 31 5.62 8.13 -0.54
C ALA A 31 6.24 9.53 -0.36
N ARG A 32 7.20 9.91 -1.22
CA ARG A 32 7.82 11.24 -1.19
C ARG A 32 6.81 12.35 -1.45
N TYR A 33 5.95 12.20 -2.46
CA TYR A 33 4.91 13.17 -2.79
C TYR A 33 3.95 13.40 -1.61
N LEU A 34 3.61 12.34 -0.89
CA LEU A 34 2.68 12.37 0.23
C LEU A 34 3.32 12.72 1.57
N GLY A 35 4.64 12.95 1.63
CA GLY A 35 5.36 13.19 2.88
C GLY A 35 5.40 11.97 3.80
N LEU A 36 5.37 10.77 3.24
CA LEU A 36 5.47 9.49 3.95
C LEU A 36 6.88 8.93 3.84
N TYR A 37 7.32 8.22 4.87
CA TYR A 37 8.54 7.43 4.81
C TYR A 37 8.21 5.93 4.87
N ILE A 38 8.98 5.13 4.13
CA ILE A 38 8.90 3.67 4.15
C ILE A 38 9.59 3.19 5.43
N SER A 39 8.80 2.67 6.36
CA SER A 39 9.28 2.19 7.66
C SER A 39 9.70 0.73 7.65
N HIS A 40 9.14 -0.07 6.75
CA HIS A 40 9.47 -1.48 6.57
C HIS A 40 9.11 -1.93 5.15
N ILE A 41 9.91 -2.85 4.61
CA ILE A 41 9.63 -3.57 3.37
C ILE A 41 9.72 -5.06 3.67
N GLY A 42 8.68 -5.80 3.32
CA GLY A 42 8.57 -7.24 3.49
C GLY A 42 7.91 -7.90 2.28
N SER A 43 7.43 -9.12 2.48
CA SER A 43 6.72 -9.91 1.47
C SER A 43 5.64 -10.75 2.14
N TYR A 44 4.59 -11.11 1.42
CA TYR A 44 3.65 -12.13 1.89
C TYR A 44 4.16 -13.55 1.67
N SER A 45 3.33 -14.53 2.05
CA SER A 45 3.66 -15.95 1.93
C SER A 45 4.04 -16.30 0.49
N ARG A 46 5.27 -16.77 0.27
CA ARG A 46 5.76 -17.19 -1.06
C ARG A 46 4.91 -18.26 -1.73
N LYS A 47 4.16 -19.06 -0.95
CA LYS A 47 3.26 -20.09 -1.48
C LYS A 47 1.94 -19.51 -2.01
N LYS A 48 1.43 -18.45 -1.38
CA LYS A 48 0.13 -17.85 -1.73
C LYS A 48 0.27 -16.60 -2.61
N TYR A 49 1.30 -15.81 -2.34
CA TYR A 49 1.65 -14.55 -2.99
C TYR A 49 3.16 -14.57 -3.29
N PRO A 50 3.62 -15.40 -4.24
CA PRO A 50 4.99 -15.34 -4.73
C PRO A 50 5.34 -13.91 -5.14
N ASN A 51 6.62 -13.53 -4.99
CA ASN A 51 7.20 -12.22 -5.36
C ASN A 51 6.38 -10.97 -4.95
N SER A 52 5.54 -11.09 -3.93
CA SER A 52 4.82 -9.95 -3.38
C SER A 52 5.77 -9.04 -2.62
N ILE A 53 5.58 -7.74 -2.79
CA ILE A 53 6.27 -6.70 -2.05
C ILE A 53 5.26 -6.01 -1.16
N HIS A 54 5.58 -5.91 0.13
CA HIS A 54 4.73 -5.31 1.13
C HIS A 54 5.44 -4.13 1.79
N TRP A 55 4.84 -2.95 1.75
CA TRP A 55 5.40 -1.73 2.32
C TRP A 55 4.56 -1.25 3.50
N HIS A 56 5.25 -0.80 4.54
CA HIS A 56 4.65 -0.07 5.66
C HIS A 56 5.10 1.39 5.61
N PHE A 57 4.16 2.33 5.63
CA PHE A 57 4.44 3.78 5.64
C PHE A 57 4.02 4.44 6.93
N LYS A 58 4.75 5.50 7.27
CA LYS A 58 4.50 6.38 8.41
C LYS A 58 4.76 7.84 8.02
N GLU A 59 4.09 8.79 8.68
CA GLU A 59 4.39 10.22 8.51
C GLU A 59 5.68 10.60 9.24
N LYS A 60 5.82 10.20 10.52
CA LYS A 60 7.03 10.45 11.32
C LYS A 60 7.58 9.20 12.00
N PRO A 61 8.91 9.12 12.21
CA PRO A 61 9.50 8.08 13.01
C PRO A 61 8.81 7.98 14.38
N GLN A 62 8.46 6.75 14.79
CA GLN A 62 7.80 6.44 16.07
C GLN A 62 6.35 6.92 16.22
N GLU A 63 5.76 7.56 15.21
CA GLU A 63 4.35 7.95 15.25
C GLU A 63 3.41 6.74 15.25
N LYS A 64 2.26 6.92 15.89
CA LYS A 64 1.16 5.95 15.86
C LYS A 64 0.48 6.02 14.50
N GLY A 65 0.28 4.85 13.90
CA GLY A 65 -0.31 4.70 12.58
C GLY A 65 0.61 3.89 11.67
N CYS A 66 0.02 3.08 10.81
CA CYS A 66 0.73 2.36 9.76
C CYS A 66 -0.17 2.27 8.54
N LEU A 67 0.27 2.83 7.42
CA LEU A 67 -0.37 2.58 6.13
C LEU A 67 0.33 1.39 5.49
N ASP A 68 -0.45 0.43 5.01
CA ASP A 68 0.07 -0.78 4.39
C ASP A 68 -0.20 -0.74 2.88
N ALA A 69 0.76 -1.12 2.04
CA ALA A 69 0.52 -1.36 0.61
C ALA A 69 1.17 -2.67 0.18
N THR A 70 0.56 -3.39 -0.77
CA THR A 70 1.06 -4.66 -1.24
C THR A 70 0.90 -4.79 -2.74
N PHE A 71 2.01 -5.00 -3.44
CA PHE A 71 2.02 -5.37 -4.85
C PHE A 71 2.28 -6.87 -4.98
N TRP A 72 1.53 -7.53 -5.84
CA TRP A 72 1.71 -8.93 -6.20
C TRP A 72 1.89 -9.05 -7.72
N GLU A 73 3.14 -9.26 -8.13
CA GLU A 73 3.57 -9.27 -9.52
C GLU A 73 2.87 -10.36 -10.36
N GLU A 74 2.83 -11.59 -9.87
CA GLU A 74 2.23 -12.73 -10.61
C GLU A 74 0.72 -12.64 -10.68
N GLY A 75 0.08 -12.01 -9.70
CA GLY A 75 -1.36 -11.80 -9.69
C GLY A 75 -1.80 -10.54 -10.41
N ASN A 76 -0.84 -9.69 -10.80
CA ASN A 76 -1.09 -8.34 -11.30
C ASN A 76 -2.06 -7.55 -10.39
N GLU A 77 -1.85 -7.63 -9.08
CA GLU A 77 -2.69 -6.96 -8.09
C GLU A 77 -1.88 -5.95 -7.30
N PHE A 78 -2.42 -4.76 -7.10
CA PHE A 78 -1.89 -3.78 -6.19
C PHE A 78 -2.99 -3.22 -5.29
N TRP A 79 -2.79 -3.26 -3.98
CA TRP A 79 -3.76 -2.74 -3.04
C TRP A 79 -3.11 -2.05 -1.84
N ILE A 80 -3.85 -1.11 -1.28
CA ILE A 80 -3.52 -0.36 -0.07
C ILE A 80 -4.49 -0.80 1.03
N VAL A 81 -4.03 -0.93 2.26
CA VAL A 81 -4.83 -1.31 3.41
C VAL A 81 -4.68 -0.27 4.52
N ALA A 82 -5.82 0.20 5.02
CA ALA A 82 -5.90 0.97 6.26
C ALA A 82 -6.77 0.20 7.26
N ARG A 83 -6.24 -0.11 8.45
CA ARG A 83 -7.04 -0.79 9.48
C ARG A 83 -8.00 0.21 10.11
N ASN A 84 -9.19 -0.22 10.53
CA ASN A 84 -10.22 0.71 10.97
C ASN A 84 -9.86 1.47 12.25
N TYR A 85 -9.01 0.87 13.09
CA TYR A 85 -8.51 1.47 14.33
C TYR A 85 -7.35 2.46 14.10
N GLU A 86 -6.84 2.57 12.88
CA GLU A 86 -5.75 3.48 12.55
C GLU A 86 -6.20 4.94 12.68
N PRO A 87 -5.27 5.87 12.96
CA PRO A 87 -5.55 7.29 12.99
C PRO A 87 -6.07 7.80 11.64
N ASP A 88 -6.77 8.93 11.67
CA ASP A 88 -7.43 9.46 10.47
C ASP A 88 -6.44 9.84 9.36
N TRP A 89 -5.21 10.23 9.72
CA TRP A 89 -4.15 10.47 8.73
C TRP A 89 -3.88 9.23 7.88
N VAL A 90 -3.90 8.01 8.46
CA VAL A 90 -3.69 6.77 7.69
C VAL A 90 -4.80 6.56 6.68
N LYS A 91 -6.05 6.81 7.09
CA LYS A 91 -7.22 6.65 6.21
C LYS A 91 -7.20 7.66 5.07
N GLN A 92 -6.82 8.90 5.36
CA GLN A 92 -6.68 9.95 4.35
C GLN A 92 -5.53 9.61 3.39
N LYS A 93 -4.35 9.25 3.90
CA LYS A 93 -3.21 8.88 3.07
C LYS A 93 -3.45 7.64 2.22
N ALA A 94 -4.31 6.72 2.66
CA ALA A 94 -4.72 5.58 1.83
C ALA A 94 -5.50 6.04 0.58
N LEU A 95 -6.40 7.02 0.73
CA LEU A 95 -7.13 7.63 -0.39
C LEU A 95 -6.17 8.42 -1.29
N ASP A 96 -5.36 9.31 -0.70
CA ASP A 96 -4.43 10.15 -1.45
C ASP A 96 -3.42 9.30 -2.24
N MET A 97 -2.92 8.21 -1.65
CA MET A 97 -2.00 7.28 -2.31
C MET A 97 -2.70 6.49 -3.42
N GLN A 98 -3.93 6.04 -3.20
CA GLN A 98 -4.71 5.37 -4.25
C GLN A 98 -4.88 6.30 -5.45
N GLU A 99 -5.35 7.52 -5.23
CA GLU A 99 -5.58 8.52 -6.29
C GLU A 99 -4.29 8.85 -7.05
N TYR A 100 -3.20 9.11 -6.33
CA TYR A 100 -1.91 9.39 -6.93
C TYR A 100 -1.42 8.23 -7.82
N LEU A 101 -1.51 7.00 -7.33
CA LEU A 101 -1.04 5.82 -8.05
C LEU A 101 -1.93 5.49 -9.26
N GLN A 102 -3.25 5.65 -9.14
CA GLN A 102 -4.16 5.49 -10.27
C GLN A 102 -3.92 6.51 -11.40
N GLY A 103 -3.30 7.65 -11.10
CA GLY A 103 -2.92 8.63 -12.10
C GLY A 103 -1.66 8.26 -12.90
N ILE A 104 -0.90 7.25 -12.47
CA ILE A 104 0.43 6.94 -13.04
C ILE A 104 0.68 5.45 -13.32
N LEU A 105 -0.27 4.56 -12.99
CA LEU A 105 -0.22 3.11 -13.18
C LEU A 105 -1.37 2.62 -14.07
#